data_AF-A0A7W0YZZ7-F1
#
_entry.id   AF-A0A7W0YZZ7-F1
#
_cell.length_a   1.000
_cell.length_b   1.000
_cell.length_c   1.000
_cell.angle_alpha   90.00
_cell.angle_beta   90.00
_cell.angle_gamma   90.00
#
_symmetry.space_group_name_H-M   'P 1'
#
loop_
_entity.id
_entity.type
_entity.pdbx_description
1 polymer ?
#
loop_
_entity_poly.entity_id
_entity_poly.type
_entity_poly.pdbx_seq_one_letter_code
_entity_poly.pdbx_strand_id
1 'polypeptide(L)'
;EGIAARTGGSAFRLEDLDDPELNVRYGSWYLRHLLDKYGSEERALAAYNGGQGNVDRGVMYPETRHYVDRVLELRGIYREAYASELGE
;
A
#
# COMPACT_ATOMS: atom_id res chain seq x y z
N GLU A 1 11.84 -8.59 12.13
CA GLU A 1 10.53 -9.23 12.38
C GLU A 1 9.70 -9.16 11.11
N GLY A 2 8.95 -10.22 10.79
CA GLY A 2 8.15 -10.30 9.56
C GLY A 2 6.77 -9.65 9.68
N ILE A 3 6.07 -9.54 8.55
CA ILE A 3 4.75 -8.90 8.41
C ILE A 3 3.75 -9.43 9.45
N ALA A 4 3.63 -10.74 9.60
CA ALA A 4 2.66 -11.36 10.53
C ALA A 4 2.85 -10.99 12.00
N ALA A 5 4.10 -10.92 12.47
CA ALA A 5 4.39 -10.55 13.86
C ALA A 5 3.96 -9.11 14.18
N ARG A 6 3.82 -8.24 13.17
CA ARG A 6 3.45 -6.83 13.33
C ARG A 6 1.99 -6.53 13.05
N THR A 7 1.20 -7.50 12.60
CA THR A 7 -0.21 -7.33 12.23
C THR A 7 -1.16 -8.26 12.99
N GLY A 8 -0.66 -8.99 13.99
CA GLY A 8 -1.46 -9.86 14.87
C GLY A 8 -1.61 -11.31 14.39
N GLY A 9 -0.86 -11.72 13.36
CA GLY A 9 -0.75 -13.12 12.94
C GLY A 9 0.36 -13.86 13.70
N SER A 10 0.23 -15.19 13.81
CA SER A 10 1.27 -16.02 14.45
C SER A 10 2.45 -16.33 13.51
N ALA A 11 2.20 -16.39 12.20
CA ALA A 11 3.19 -16.48 11.12
C ALA A 11 2.52 -16.09 9.79
N PHE A 12 3.27 -15.52 8.84
CA PHE A 12 2.73 -15.21 7.51
C PHE A 12 2.55 -16.51 6.74
N ARG A 13 1.34 -16.77 6.28
CA ARG A 13 1.03 -17.85 5.34
C ARG A 13 0.47 -17.28 4.06
N LEU A 14 0.70 -17.97 2.95
CA LEU A 14 0.14 -17.55 1.66
C LEU A 14 -1.38 -17.57 1.69
N GLU A 15 -1.96 -18.55 2.37
CA GLU A 15 -3.41 -18.69 2.56
C GLU A 15 -4.04 -17.52 3.33
N ASP A 16 -3.27 -16.79 4.16
CA ASP A 16 -3.77 -15.60 4.85
C ASP A 16 -4.16 -14.48 3.86
N LEU A 17 -3.63 -14.51 2.63
CA LEU A 17 -3.97 -13.53 1.60
C LEU A 17 -5.39 -13.74 1.06
N ASP A 18 -5.99 -14.91 1.28
CA ASP A 18 -7.38 -15.21 0.93
C ASP A 18 -8.37 -14.71 1.99
N ASP A 19 -7.90 -14.40 3.21
CA ASP A 19 -8.69 -13.77 4.26
C ASP A 19 -8.69 -12.24 4.05
N PRO A 20 -9.85 -11.59 3.78
CA PRO A 20 -9.88 -10.16 3.49
C PRO A 20 -9.38 -9.28 4.64
N GLU A 21 -9.59 -9.69 5.88
CA GLU A 21 -9.19 -8.90 7.05
C GLU A 21 -7.67 -8.94 7.24
N LEU A 22 -7.06 -10.12 7.14
CA LEU A 22 -5.61 -10.27 7.19
C LEU A 22 -4.92 -9.62 5.99
N ASN A 23 -5.49 -9.76 4.78
CA ASN A 23 -4.97 -9.15 3.56
C ASN A 23 -4.90 -7.62 3.70
N VAL A 24 -5.98 -6.98 4.15
CA VAL A 24 -6.01 -5.53 4.39
C VAL A 24 -4.99 -5.13 5.45
N ARG A 25 -4.89 -5.86 6.57
CA ARG A 25 -3.90 -5.56 7.63
C ARG A 25 -2.47 -5.65 7.11
N TYR A 26 -2.12 -6.69 6.36
CA TYR A 26 -0.80 -6.85 5.75
C TYR A 26 -0.50 -5.73 4.74
N GLY A 27 -1.46 -5.44 3.86
CA GLY A 27 -1.35 -4.37 2.86
C GLY A 27 -1.16 -3.00 3.50
N SER A 28 -1.97 -2.66 4.51
CA SER A 28 -1.86 -1.40 5.24
C SER A 28 -0.54 -1.26 5.99
N TRP A 29 -0.06 -2.33 6.63
CA TRP A 29 1.25 -2.33 7.28
C TRP A 29 2.38 -2.08 6.28
N TYR A 30 2.35 -2.78 5.14
CA TYR A 30 3.37 -2.63 4.11
C TYR A 30 3.33 -1.23 3.47
N LEU A 31 2.13 -0.71 3.20
CA LEU A 31 1.95 0.65 2.70
C LEU A 31 2.50 1.69 3.68
N ARG A 32 2.23 1.57 4.99
CA ARG A 32 2.84 2.44 6.01
C ARG A 32 4.36 2.37 5.98
N HIS A 33 4.94 1.17 5.93
CA HIS A 33 6.39 1.01 5.84
C HIS A 33 6.99 1.74 4.62
N LEU A 34 6.32 1.69 3.47
CA LEU A 34 6.77 2.41 2.26
C LEU A 34 6.61 3.93 2.38
N LEU A 35 5.51 4.40 2.97
CA LEU A 35 5.30 5.82 3.24
C LEU A 35 6.41 6.37 4.15
N ASP A 36 6.75 5.64 5.22
CA ASP A 36 7.82 6.02 6.15
C ASP A 36 9.20 5.99 5.46
N LYS A 37 9.46 5.00 4.59
CA LYS A 37 10.73 4.89 3.84
C LYS A 37 10.92 6.04 2.86
N TYR A 38 9.89 6.39 2.09
CA TYR A 38 10.03 7.31 0.97
C TYR A 38 9.65 8.76 1.27
N GLY A 39 8.84 9.01 2.31
CA GLY A 39 8.34 10.35 2.64
C GLY A 39 7.49 11.00 1.53
N SER A 40 7.15 10.24 0.50
CA SER A 40 6.41 10.67 -0.68
C SER A 40 5.39 9.59 -0.99
N GLU A 41 4.11 9.98 -0.98
CA GLU A 41 3.00 9.09 -1.26
C GLU A 41 3.10 8.51 -2.68
N GLU A 42 3.44 9.34 -3.67
CA GLU A 42 3.67 8.92 -5.04
C GLU A 42 4.74 7.82 -5.13
N ARG A 43 5.90 8.03 -4.48
CA ARG A 43 7.00 7.05 -4.46
C ARG A 43 6.63 5.78 -3.70
N ALA A 44 5.85 5.91 -2.62
CA ALA A 44 5.38 4.77 -1.85
C ALA A 44 4.40 3.90 -2.67
N LEU A 45 3.44 4.52 -3.36
CA LEU A 45 2.52 3.82 -4.27
C LEU A 45 3.27 3.18 -5.44
N ALA A 46 4.24 3.89 -6.01
CA ALA A 46 5.09 3.34 -7.06
C ALA A 46 5.88 2.11 -6.58
N ALA A 47 6.40 2.15 -5.36
CA ALA A 47 7.14 1.03 -4.77
C ALA A 47 6.23 -0.14 -4.37
N TYR A 48 4.97 0.14 -4.02
CA TYR A 48 3.97 -0.87 -3.71
C TYR A 48 3.65 -1.73 -4.95
N ASN A 49 3.45 -1.09 -6.11
CA ASN A 49 3.17 -1.79 -7.37
C ASN A 49 4.43 -2.28 -8.10
N GLY A 50 5.40 -1.37 -8.31
CA GLY A 50 6.58 -1.62 -9.13
C GLY A 50 7.78 -2.19 -8.38
N GLY A 51 7.69 -2.33 -7.06
CA GLY A 51 8.75 -2.83 -6.20
C GLY A 51 9.77 -1.77 -5.79
N GLN A 52 10.17 -1.80 -4.52
CA GLN A 52 11.09 -0.85 -3.90
C GLN A 52 12.43 -0.73 -4.65
N GLY A 53 13.02 -1.85 -5.08
CA GLY A 53 14.32 -1.85 -5.74
C GLY A 53 14.33 -1.07 -7.06
N ASN A 54 13.19 -1.00 -7.77
CA ASN A 54 13.07 -0.18 -8.97
C ASN A 54 13.01 1.31 -8.62
N VAL A 55 12.17 1.68 -7.65
CA VAL A 55 12.04 3.06 -7.18
C VAL A 55 13.33 3.60 -6.56
N ASP A 56 14.07 2.75 -5.85
CA ASP A 56 15.39 3.06 -5.27
C ASP A 56 16.44 3.34 -6.37
N ARG A 57 16.34 2.65 -7.51
CA ARG A 57 17.16 2.89 -8.71
C ARG A 57 16.64 4.04 -9.59
N GLY A 58 15.55 4.71 -9.21
CA GLY A 58 14.91 5.74 -10.01
C GLY A 58 14.17 5.21 -11.26
N VAL A 59 13.88 3.91 -11.31
CA VAL A 59 13.13 3.28 -12.39
C VAL A 59 11.65 3.30 -12.07
N MET A 60 10.86 3.80 -13.01
CA MET A 60 9.40 3.77 -12.95
C MET A 60 8.84 3.34 -14.30
N TYR A 61 8.14 2.21 -14.33
CA TYR A 61 7.51 1.70 -15.55
C TYR A 61 6.25 2.51 -15.89
N PRO A 62 5.83 2.54 -17.18
CA PRO A 62 4.57 3.16 -17.57
C PRO A 62 3.36 2.62 -16.81
N GLU A 63 3.32 1.31 -16.56
CA GLU A 63 2.26 0.66 -15.76
C GLU A 63 2.23 1.21 -14.33
N THR A 64 3.39 1.36 -13.69
CA THR A 64 3.50 1.90 -12.34
C THR A 64 3.03 3.36 -12.29
N ARG A 65 3.35 4.18 -13.30
CA ARG A 65 2.79 5.55 -13.40
C ARG A 65 1.27 5.53 -13.44
N HIS A 66 0.70 4.73 -14.34
CA HIS A 66 -0.75 4.61 -14.47
C HIS A 66 -1.42 4.09 -13.19
N TYR A 67 -0.78 3.14 -12.49
CA TYR A 67 -1.24 2.66 -11.20
C TYR A 67 -1.29 3.79 -10.16
N VAL A 68 -0.23 4.58 -10.06
CA VAL A 68 -0.15 5.71 -9.11
C VAL A 68 -1.23 6.74 -9.40
N ASP A 69 -1.38 7.16 -10.66
CA ASP A 69 -2.39 8.12 -11.08
C ASP A 69 -3.81 7.64 -10.70
N ARG A 70 -4.11 6.38 -11.01
CA ARG A 70 -5.41 5.76 -10.69
C ARG A 70 -5.68 5.70 -9.19
N VAL A 71 -4.68 5.36 -8.37
CA VAL A 71 -4.86 5.27 -6.91
C VAL A 71 -5.10 6.65 -6.31
N LEU A 72 -4.40 7.69 -6.79
CA LEU A 72 -4.60 9.06 -6.31
C LEU A 72 -5.98 9.61 -6.69
N GLU A 73 -6.46 9.30 -7.90
CA GLU A 73 -7.82 9.61 -8.34
C GLU A 73 -8.86 8.93 -7.44
N LEU A 74 -8.75 7.60 -7.28
CA LEU A 74 -9.65 6.82 -6.45
C LEU A 74 -9.66 7.32 -5.00
N ARG A 75 -8.51 7.67 -4.44
CA ARG A 75 -8.42 8.22 -3.09
C ARG A 75 -9.27 9.49 -2.94
N GLY A 76 -9.28 10.37 -3.95
CA GLY A 76 -10.16 11.56 -3.96
C GLY A 76 -11.62 11.16 -3.88
N ILE A 77 -12.04 10.24 -4.76
CA ILE A 77 -13.41 9.72 -4.80
C ILE A 77 -13.81 9.08 -3.46
N TYR A 78 -12.95 8.22 -2.90
CA TYR A 78 -13.22 7.55 -1.62
C TYR A 78 -13.29 8.56 -0.46
N ARG A 79 -12.43 9.59 -0.45
CA ARG A 79 -12.48 10.64 0.58
C ARG A 79 -13.80 11.41 0.53
N GLU A 80 -14.30 11.71 -0.66
CA GLU A 80 -15.58 12.41 -0.84
C GLU A 80 -16.78 11.51 -0.51
N ALA A 81 -16.81 10.31 -1.09
CA ALA A 81 -17.92 9.37 -0.93
C ALA A 81 -18.09 8.87 0.52
N TYR A 82 -16.99 8.73 1.25
CA TYR A 82 -16.97 8.19 2.62
C TYR A 82 -16.56 9.24 3.67
N ALA A 83 -16.68 10.53 3.36
CA ALA A 83 -16.27 11.62 4.26
C ALA A 83 -16.87 11.47 5.67
N SER A 84 -18.15 11.09 5.77
CA SER A 84 -18.85 10.90 7.05
C SER A 84 -18.39 9.69 7.85
N GLU A 85 -17.74 8.71 7.22
CA GLU A 85 -17.27 7.46 7.85
C GLU A 85 -15.80 7.52 8.23
N LEU A 86 -15.01 8.39 7.59
CA LEU A 86 -13.57 8.53 7.81
C LEU A 86 -13.20 9.48 8.96
N GLY A 87 -14.16 10.29 9.44
CA GLY A 87 -13.92 11.35 10.43
C GLY A 87 -13.22 12.57 9.84
N GLU A 88 -13.40 13.72 10.49
CA GLU A 88 -12.75 15.00 10.14
C GLU A 88 -11.22 14.96 10.26
#